data_AF-A0A9E4GL75-F1
#
_entry.id   AF-A0A9E4GL75-F1
#
_cell.length_a   1.000
_cell.length_b   1.000
_cell.length_c   1.000
_cell.angle_alpha   90.00
_cell.angle_beta   90.00
_cell.angle_gamma   90.00
#
_symmetry.space_group_name_H-M   'P 1'
#
loop_
_entity.id
_entity.type
_entity.pdbx_description
1 polymer ?
#
loop_
_entity_poly.entity_id
_entity_poly.type
_entity_poly.pdbx_seq_one_letter_code
_entity_poly.pdbx_strand_id
1 'polypeptide(L)'
;MIREDLWQKAGKLADRPFSVEAQKSQLLDRSIVVVVANPELPGCMAQGDTLKQALAELKEARQEYLFPILKAGRQVPEPKPTAGGCPRITWLEPELIDETLWSRAEALAARDYLVEFSPETLEDGSEGVLAENPEMPGCMESGRTPAEAKAALARGRHVFIYCLLEAGKAVPEPGDIHMMADGDAATIAG
;
A
#
# COMPACT_ATOMS: atom_id res chain seq x y z
N MET A 1 -18.39 -29.48 -5.19
CA MET A 1 -16.98 -29.68 -5.58
C MET A 1 -16.39 -28.33 -5.93
N ILE A 2 -15.30 -27.93 -5.25
CA ILE A 2 -14.56 -26.71 -5.58
C ILE A 2 -13.85 -26.96 -6.91
N ARG A 3 -13.92 -25.99 -7.83
CA ARG A 3 -13.15 -26.02 -9.07
C ARG A 3 -11.76 -25.49 -8.75
N GLU A 4 -10.82 -26.42 -8.54
CA GLU A 4 -9.45 -26.10 -8.14
C GLU A 4 -8.78 -25.10 -9.09
N ASP A 5 -9.03 -25.24 -10.40
CA ASP A 5 -8.49 -24.33 -11.41
C ASP A 5 -8.96 -22.87 -11.22
N LEU A 6 -10.23 -22.67 -10.86
CA LEU A 6 -10.78 -21.35 -10.56
C LEU A 6 -10.30 -20.82 -9.22
N TRP A 7 -10.09 -21.70 -8.23
CA TRP A 7 -9.55 -21.34 -6.93
C TRP A 7 -8.11 -20.83 -7.03
N GLN A 8 -7.26 -21.53 -7.77
CA GLN A 8 -5.89 -21.11 -8.06
C GLN A 8 -5.85 -19.80 -8.85
N LYS A 9 -6.77 -19.63 -9.82
CA LYS A 9 -6.90 -18.37 -10.56
C LYS A 9 -7.32 -17.22 -9.66
N ALA A 10 -8.23 -17.44 -8.72
CA ALA A 10 -8.63 -16.44 -7.73
C ALA A 10 -7.45 -16.03 -6.83
N GLY A 11 -6.61 -16.99 -6.41
CA GLY A 11 -5.41 -16.69 -5.62
C GLY A 11 -4.43 -15.77 -6.36
N LYS A 12 -4.14 -16.05 -7.64
CA LYS A 12 -3.30 -15.17 -8.47
C LYS A 12 -3.87 -13.77 -8.62
N LEU A 13 -5.19 -13.65 -8.76
CA LEU A 13 -5.85 -12.34 -8.86
C LEU A 13 -5.86 -11.63 -7.50
N ALA A 14 -5.95 -12.36 -6.39
CA ALA A 14 -5.89 -11.80 -5.04
C ALA A 14 -4.52 -11.18 -4.74
N ASP A 15 -3.44 -11.61 -5.40
CA ASP A 15 -2.10 -11.03 -5.25
C ASP A 15 -1.90 -9.70 -6.00
N ARG A 16 -2.89 -9.25 -6.76
CA ARG A 16 -2.84 -7.95 -7.45
C ARG A 16 -2.82 -6.78 -6.46
N PRO A 17 -2.28 -5.60 -6.85
CA PRO A 17 -2.08 -4.46 -5.96
C PRO A 17 -3.39 -3.68 -5.70
N PHE A 18 -4.38 -4.32 -5.08
CA PHE A 18 -5.59 -3.65 -4.60
C PHE A 18 -5.25 -2.65 -3.49
N SER A 19 -5.96 -1.52 -3.49
CA SER A 19 -5.85 -0.54 -2.40
C SER A 19 -6.28 -1.18 -1.09
N VAL A 20 -5.59 -0.84 0.00
CA VAL A 20 -5.98 -1.27 1.34
C VAL A 20 -6.21 -0.04 2.20
N GLU A 21 -7.39 -0.01 2.82
CA GLU A 21 -7.72 0.91 3.90
C GLU A 21 -7.65 0.14 5.22
N ALA A 22 -7.06 0.75 6.25
CA ALA A 22 -6.91 0.16 7.57
C ALA A 22 -7.48 1.11 8.64
N GLN A 23 -8.20 0.55 9.61
CA GLN A 23 -8.73 1.28 10.76
C GLN A 23 -8.72 0.39 12.01
N LYS A 24 -8.59 0.98 13.19
CA LYS A 24 -8.86 0.26 14.44
C LYS A 24 -10.36 0.15 14.68
N SER A 25 -10.78 -0.94 15.31
CA SER A 25 -12.12 -1.09 15.86
C SER A 25 -12.02 -1.60 17.29
N GLN A 26 -12.80 -1.02 18.19
CA GLN A 26 -12.93 -1.51 19.55
C GLN A 26 -14.05 -2.55 19.62
N LEU A 27 -13.72 -3.74 20.11
CA LEU A 27 -14.70 -4.80 20.36
C LEU A 27 -15.46 -4.56 21.66
N LEU A 28 -16.51 -5.36 21.89
CA LEU A 28 -17.37 -5.24 23.09
C LEU A 28 -16.61 -5.45 24.40
N ASP A 29 -15.55 -6.26 24.39
CA ASP A 29 -14.67 -6.52 25.53
C ASP A 29 -13.59 -5.44 25.72
N ARG A 30 -13.65 -4.36 24.92
CA ARG A 30 -12.70 -3.25 24.85
C ARG A 30 -11.34 -3.60 24.25
N SER A 31 -11.13 -4.83 23.77
CA SER A 31 -9.96 -5.14 22.96
C SER A 31 -9.99 -4.33 21.67
N ILE A 32 -8.80 -4.00 21.16
CA ILE A 32 -8.66 -3.26 19.91
C ILE A 32 -8.15 -4.23 18.85
N VAL A 33 -8.83 -4.24 17.71
CA VAL A 33 -8.42 -4.99 16.52
C VAL A 33 -8.15 -4.02 15.38
N VAL A 34 -7.30 -4.43 14.44
CA VAL A 34 -7.09 -3.76 13.17
C VAL A 34 -8.03 -4.38 12.15
N VAL A 35 -8.87 -3.56 11.54
CA VAL A 35 -9.75 -3.92 10.42
C VAL A 35 -9.16 -3.35 9.15
N VAL A 36 -9.01 -4.19 8.13
CA VAL A 36 -8.54 -3.80 6.80
C VAL A 36 -9.60 -4.12 5.76
N ALA A 37 -9.67 -3.32 4.70
CA ALA A 37 -10.63 -3.51 3.62
C ALA A 37 -10.03 -3.14 2.27
N ASN A 38 -10.56 -3.74 1.20
CA ASN A 38 -10.28 -3.35 -0.18
C ASN A 38 -11.45 -2.53 -0.75
N PRO A 39 -11.33 -1.21 -0.92
CA PRO A 39 -12.41 -0.35 -1.44
C PRO A 39 -12.93 -0.79 -2.83
N GLU A 40 -12.08 -1.41 -3.64
CA GLU A 40 -12.43 -1.93 -4.97
C GLU A 40 -13.21 -3.26 -4.92
N LEU A 41 -13.23 -3.94 -3.77
CA LEU A 41 -13.90 -5.22 -3.56
C LEU A 41 -14.93 -5.07 -2.44
N PRO A 42 -16.15 -4.56 -2.73
CA PRO A 42 -17.15 -4.25 -1.71
C PRO A 42 -17.45 -5.44 -0.80
N GLY A 43 -17.23 -5.25 0.51
CA GLY A 43 -17.43 -6.29 1.53
C GLY A 43 -16.22 -7.20 1.77
N CYS A 44 -15.14 -7.06 1.00
CA CYS A 44 -13.88 -7.75 1.27
C CYS A 44 -13.13 -7.01 2.37
N MET A 45 -13.22 -7.54 3.59
CA MET A 45 -12.58 -7.01 4.78
C MET A 45 -12.03 -8.16 5.62
N ALA A 46 -11.02 -7.86 6.41
CA ALA A 46 -10.45 -8.77 7.38
C ALA A 46 -10.07 -8.02 8.64
N GLN A 47 -9.84 -8.76 9.72
CA GLN A 47 -9.42 -8.19 10.98
C GLN A 47 -8.31 -9.04 11.61
N GLY A 48 -7.48 -8.43 12.44
CA GLY A 48 -6.45 -9.10 13.21
C GLY A 48 -6.01 -8.26 14.41
N ASP A 49 -5.27 -8.87 15.32
CA ASP A 49 -4.72 -8.19 16.50
C ASP A 49 -3.60 -7.20 16.10
N THR A 50 -3.02 -7.40 14.91
CA THR A 50 -1.98 -6.55 14.31
C THR A 50 -2.31 -6.26 12.85
N LEU A 51 -1.73 -5.18 12.29
CA LEU A 51 -1.90 -4.88 10.85
C LEU A 51 -1.36 -6.01 9.98
N LYS A 52 -0.20 -6.57 10.31
CA LYS A 52 0.37 -7.72 9.62
C LYS A 52 -0.59 -8.92 9.56
N GLN A 53 -1.22 -9.26 10.69
CA GLN A 53 -2.21 -10.33 10.74
C GLN A 53 -3.43 -9.98 9.89
N ALA A 54 -3.99 -8.78 10.06
CA ALA A 54 -5.15 -8.34 9.31
C ALA A 54 -4.90 -8.36 7.78
N LEU A 55 -3.71 -7.98 7.32
CA LEU A 55 -3.29 -8.03 5.92
C LEU A 55 -3.15 -9.47 5.38
N ALA A 56 -2.65 -10.40 6.21
CA ALA A 56 -2.57 -11.81 5.84
C ALA A 56 -3.98 -12.40 5.65
N GLU A 57 -4.88 -12.14 6.58
CA GLU A 57 -6.28 -12.54 6.50
C GLU A 57 -6.99 -11.88 5.31
N LEU A 58 -6.69 -10.61 5.00
CA LEU A 58 -7.26 -9.92 3.83
C LEU A 58 -6.84 -10.56 2.51
N LYS A 59 -5.63 -11.13 2.43
CA LYS A 59 -5.20 -11.88 1.25
C LYS A 59 -6.08 -13.10 1.02
N GLU A 60 -6.40 -13.85 2.06
CA GLU A 60 -7.31 -15.01 1.97
C GLU A 60 -8.74 -14.56 1.63
N ALA A 61 -9.24 -13.51 2.30
CA ALA A 61 -10.55 -12.93 2.04
C ALA A 61 -10.71 -12.47 0.57
N ARG A 62 -9.66 -11.93 -0.05
CA ARG A 62 -9.66 -11.57 -1.48
C ARG A 62 -9.84 -12.78 -2.38
N GLN A 63 -9.15 -13.88 -2.10
CA GLN A 63 -9.28 -15.11 -2.89
C GLN A 63 -10.69 -15.68 -2.77
N GLU A 64 -11.23 -15.72 -1.56
CA GLU A 64 -12.61 -16.14 -1.29
C GLU A 64 -13.64 -15.25 -1.98
N TYR A 65 -13.39 -13.94 -2.05
CA TYR A 65 -14.25 -12.98 -2.73
C TYR A 65 -14.25 -13.16 -4.27
N LEU A 66 -13.07 -13.38 -4.85
CA LEU A 66 -12.88 -13.45 -6.31
C LEU A 66 -13.33 -14.79 -6.90
N PHE A 67 -13.25 -15.88 -6.13
CA PHE A 67 -13.67 -17.20 -6.57
C PHE A 67 -15.13 -17.28 -7.07
N PRO A 68 -16.17 -16.83 -6.33
CA PRO A 68 -17.55 -16.87 -6.81
C PRO A 68 -17.79 -15.98 -8.03
N ILE A 69 -17.07 -14.86 -8.17
CA ILE A 69 -17.13 -13.98 -9.35
C ILE A 69 -16.65 -14.74 -10.59
N LEU A 70 -15.50 -15.41 -10.51
CA LEU A 70 -14.96 -16.25 -11.58
C LEU A 70 -15.88 -17.42 -11.91
N LYS A 71 -16.42 -18.09 -10.88
CA LYS A 71 -17.35 -19.22 -11.06
C LYS A 71 -18.63 -18.81 -11.79
N ALA A 72 -19.09 -17.58 -11.56
CA ALA A 72 -20.25 -17.00 -12.25
C ALA A 72 -19.91 -16.45 -13.66
N GLY A 73 -18.65 -16.53 -14.10
CA GLY A 73 -18.21 -15.97 -15.38
C GLY A 73 -18.32 -14.44 -15.45
N ARG A 74 -18.29 -13.76 -14.30
CA ARG A 74 -18.38 -12.30 -14.23
C ARG A 74 -17.00 -11.65 -14.36
N GLN A 75 -16.99 -10.39 -14.77
CA GLN A 75 -15.77 -9.60 -14.82
C GLN A 75 -15.25 -9.35 -13.39
N VAL A 76 -13.94 -9.52 -13.22
CA VAL A 76 -13.24 -9.26 -11.97
C VAL A 76 -12.97 -7.75 -11.86
N PRO A 77 -13.23 -7.11 -10.70
CA PRO A 77 -12.85 -5.73 -10.47
C PRO A 77 -11.34 -5.53 -10.63
N GLU A 78 -10.96 -4.46 -11.30
CA GLU A 78 -9.57 -4.07 -11.47
C GLU A 78 -9.12 -3.24 -10.25
N PRO A 79 -7.89 -3.43 -9.74
CA PRO A 79 -7.29 -2.53 -8.77
C PRO A 79 -7.28 -1.09 -9.29
N LYS A 80 -7.54 -0.12 -8.42
CA LYS A 80 -7.28 1.28 -8.77
C LYS A 80 -5.77 1.50 -8.70
N PRO A 81 -5.19 2.31 -9.62
CA PRO A 81 -3.81 2.74 -9.46
C PRO A 81 -3.73 3.55 -8.18
N THR A 82 -3.16 2.94 -7.13
CA THR A 82 -2.68 3.68 -5.98
C THR A 82 -1.31 4.21 -6.34
N ALA A 83 -1.15 5.52 -6.20
CA ALA A 83 0.16 6.14 -6.10
C ALA A 83 0.91 5.47 -4.94
N GLY A 84 1.67 4.40 -5.23
CA GLY A 84 2.79 3.96 -4.42
C GLY A 84 2.72 2.68 -3.61
N GLY A 85 1.72 1.81 -3.79
CA GLY A 85 1.72 0.46 -3.18
C GLY A 85 1.76 0.41 -1.64
N CYS A 86 1.79 1.55 -0.96
CA CYS A 86 1.58 1.68 0.45
C CYS A 86 0.06 1.67 0.68
N PRO A 87 -0.47 0.86 1.62
CA PRO A 87 -1.84 1.02 2.08
C PRO A 87 -2.06 2.50 2.41
N ARG A 88 -3.21 3.06 2.03
CA ARG A 88 -3.57 4.41 2.45
C ARG A 88 -3.93 4.30 3.94
N ILE A 89 -2.90 4.25 4.79
CA ILE A 89 -3.06 4.28 6.24
C ILE A 89 -3.44 5.71 6.57
N THR A 90 -4.74 5.97 6.63
CA THR A 90 -5.28 7.30 6.86
C THR A 90 -5.03 7.78 8.28
N TRP A 91 -4.67 6.88 9.21
CA TRP A 91 -4.45 7.20 10.62
C TRP A 91 -3.40 6.27 11.26
N LEU A 92 -2.17 6.76 11.45
CA LEU A 92 -1.24 6.15 12.41
C LEU A 92 -1.51 6.79 13.77
N GLU A 93 -2.40 6.18 14.55
CA GLU A 93 -2.55 6.57 15.95
C GLU A 93 -1.26 6.18 16.72
N PRO A 94 -0.74 7.04 17.62
CA PRO A 94 0.52 6.80 18.33
C PRO A 94 0.59 5.45 19.05
N GLU A 95 -0.55 4.96 19.55
CA GLU A 95 -0.65 3.74 20.33
C GLU A 95 -0.53 2.44 19.50
N LEU A 96 -0.50 2.54 18.16
CA LEU A 96 -0.30 1.40 17.24
C LEU A 96 1.12 1.24 16.75
N ILE A 97 1.92 2.24 17.00
CA ILE A 97 3.23 2.33 16.44
C ILE A 97 4.12 1.45 17.30
N ASP A 98 4.73 0.43 16.69
CA ASP A 98 5.89 -0.19 17.33
C ASP A 98 6.98 0.88 17.38
N GLU A 99 7.14 1.51 18.55
CA GLU A 99 8.10 2.59 18.81
C GLU A 99 9.53 2.23 18.36
N THR A 100 9.87 0.93 18.41
CA THR A 100 11.18 0.44 17.96
C THR A 100 11.27 0.49 16.44
N LEU A 101 10.24 -0.02 15.74
CA LEU A 101 10.19 0.05 14.28
C LEU A 101 10.04 1.48 13.77
N TRP A 102 9.34 2.34 14.51
CA TRP A 102 9.15 3.75 14.18
C TRP A 102 10.42 4.56 14.31
N SER A 103 11.12 4.41 15.43
CA SER A 103 12.43 5.03 15.62
C SER A 103 13.43 4.56 14.56
N ARG A 104 13.37 3.26 14.21
CA ARG A 104 14.18 2.72 13.13
C ARG A 104 13.79 3.32 11.77
N ALA A 105 12.51 3.43 11.48
CA ALA A 105 12.01 4.00 10.23
C ALA A 105 12.38 5.48 10.10
N GLU A 106 12.37 6.25 11.20
CA GLU A 106 12.79 7.64 11.23
C GLU A 106 14.28 7.78 10.84
N ALA A 107 15.14 6.98 11.48
CA ALA A 107 16.57 6.97 11.18
C ALA A 107 16.87 6.57 9.73
N LEU A 108 16.09 5.64 9.17
CA LEU A 108 16.19 5.24 7.78
C LEU A 108 15.65 6.31 6.82
N ALA A 109 14.55 6.98 7.16
CA ALA A 109 13.93 8.02 6.34
C ALA A 109 14.79 9.29 6.23
N ALA A 110 15.59 9.57 7.27
CA ALA A 110 16.53 10.69 7.31
C ALA A 110 17.75 10.53 6.37
N ARG A 111 17.90 9.39 5.70
CA ARG A 111 18.94 9.18 4.68
C ARG A 111 18.72 10.06 3.45
N ASP A 112 19.77 10.22 2.64
CA ASP A 112 19.82 11.15 1.51
C ASP A 112 19.16 10.59 0.24
N TYR A 113 17.87 10.23 0.32
CA TYR A 113 17.11 9.81 -0.86
C TYR A 113 16.85 10.98 -1.81
N LEU A 114 16.86 10.68 -3.10
CA LEU A 114 16.57 11.63 -4.17
C LEU A 114 15.15 12.18 -4.01
N VAL A 115 15.00 13.48 -4.26
CA VAL A 115 13.68 14.12 -4.32
C VAL A 115 13.57 14.82 -5.65
N GLU A 116 12.61 14.40 -6.45
CA GLU A 116 12.25 15.06 -7.70
C GLU A 116 11.03 15.94 -7.48
N PHE A 117 10.99 17.06 -8.19
CA PHE A 117 9.90 18.03 -8.10
C PHE A 117 9.26 18.22 -9.47
N SER A 118 7.94 18.22 -9.50
CA SER A 118 7.16 18.56 -10.69
C SER A 118 6.06 19.57 -10.34
N PRO A 119 5.70 20.49 -11.26
CA PRO A 119 4.58 21.40 -11.05
C PRO A 119 3.26 20.62 -11.08
N GLU A 120 2.31 21.00 -10.23
CA GLU A 120 0.97 20.42 -10.18
C GLU A 120 -0.12 21.48 -9.95
N THR A 121 -1.39 21.10 -10.10
CA THR A 121 -2.55 21.91 -9.72
C THR A 121 -3.21 21.27 -8.51
N LEU A 122 -3.34 22.02 -7.42
CA LEU A 122 -3.92 21.56 -6.16
C LEU A 122 -5.46 21.46 -6.25
N GLU A 123 -6.08 20.82 -5.25
CA GLU A 123 -7.55 20.62 -5.20
C GLU A 123 -8.36 21.93 -5.23
N ASP A 124 -7.77 23.03 -4.71
CA ASP A 124 -8.38 24.37 -4.73
C ASP A 124 -8.19 25.11 -6.06
N GLY A 125 -7.54 24.47 -7.05
CA GLY A 125 -7.22 25.03 -8.35
C GLY A 125 -5.99 25.95 -8.38
N SER A 126 -5.28 26.12 -7.25
CA SER A 126 -4.03 26.88 -7.22
C SER A 126 -2.83 26.07 -7.74
N GLU A 127 -1.77 26.77 -8.12
CA GLU A 127 -0.50 26.13 -8.51
C GLU A 127 0.21 25.55 -7.27
N GLY A 128 0.72 24.33 -7.42
CA GLY A 128 1.48 23.62 -6.40
C GLY A 128 2.71 22.92 -6.96
N VAL A 129 3.37 22.15 -6.11
CA VAL A 129 4.54 21.35 -6.44
C VAL A 129 4.36 19.96 -5.83
N LEU A 130 4.45 18.94 -6.67
CA LEU A 130 4.55 17.55 -6.27
C LEU A 130 6.01 17.19 -6.02
N ALA A 131 6.31 16.61 -4.87
CA ALA A 131 7.61 16.04 -4.55
C ALA A 131 7.49 14.51 -4.55
N GLU A 132 8.43 13.83 -5.21
CA GLU A 132 8.45 12.36 -5.31
C GLU A 132 9.79 11.79 -4.90
N ASN A 133 9.76 10.56 -4.36
CA ASN A 133 10.95 9.74 -4.08
C ASN A 133 11.06 8.61 -5.12
N PRO A 134 11.91 8.73 -6.16
CA PRO A 134 12.00 7.72 -7.22
C PRO A 134 12.39 6.32 -6.72
N GLU A 135 13.14 6.24 -5.62
CA GLU A 135 13.54 4.97 -5.00
C GLU A 135 12.42 4.30 -4.19
N MET A 136 11.33 5.02 -3.92
CA MET A 136 10.17 4.53 -3.16
C MET A 136 8.92 4.75 -4.00
N PRO A 137 8.60 3.82 -4.92
CA PRO A 137 7.50 3.97 -5.86
C PRO A 137 6.23 4.46 -5.16
N GLY A 138 5.77 5.62 -5.62
CA GLY A 138 4.63 6.41 -5.16
C GLY A 138 4.61 6.87 -3.70
N CYS A 139 5.76 6.97 -3.07
CA CYS A 139 5.95 7.98 -2.03
C CYS A 139 6.01 9.36 -2.72
N MET A 140 4.87 10.06 -2.71
CA MET A 140 4.70 11.37 -3.33
C MET A 140 3.86 12.26 -2.42
N GLU A 141 4.21 13.54 -2.35
CA GLU A 141 3.49 14.51 -1.51
C GLU A 141 3.44 15.89 -2.18
N SER A 142 2.28 16.52 -2.06
CA SER A 142 1.97 17.82 -2.64
C SER A 142 2.24 18.96 -1.65
N GLY A 143 2.59 20.14 -2.16
CA GLY A 143 2.73 21.36 -1.36
C GLY A 143 2.60 22.62 -2.21
N ARG A 144 2.34 23.78 -1.58
CA ARG A 144 2.29 25.06 -2.32
C ARG A 144 3.68 25.54 -2.73
N THR A 145 4.71 25.01 -2.08
CA THR A 145 6.12 25.30 -2.39
C THR A 145 6.96 24.02 -2.37
N PRO A 146 8.13 24.00 -3.02
CA PRO A 146 9.05 22.85 -2.95
C PRO A 146 9.47 22.51 -1.52
N ALA A 147 9.60 23.51 -0.64
CA ALA A 147 9.96 23.29 0.76
C ALA A 147 8.84 22.58 1.53
N GLU A 148 7.58 22.98 1.32
CA GLU A 148 6.42 22.33 1.92
C GLU A 148 6.25 20.90 1.41
N ALA A 149 6.32 20.71 0.08
CA ALA A 149 6.20 19.39 -0.55
C ALA A 149 7.30 18.44 -0.05
N LYS A 150 8.55 18.91 0.04
CA LYS A 150 9.66 18.12 0.60
C LYS A 150 9.45 17.77 2.07
N ALA A 151 8.94 18.69 2.88
CA ALA A 151 8.66 18.43 4.30
C ALA A 151 7.51 17.43 4.49
N ALA A 152 6.49 17.49 3.63
CA ALA A 152 5.43 16.48 3.58
C ALA A 152 6.00 15.13 3.16
N LEU A 153 6.78 15.09 2.08
CA LEU A 153 7.42 13.88 1.57
C LEU A 153 8.30 13.20 2.62
N ALA A 154 9.03 13.96 3.43
CA ALA A 154 9.83 13.42 4.53
C ALA A 154 8.99 12.65 5.55
N ARG A 155 7.78 13.12 5.87
CA ARG A 155 6.83 12.40 6.74
C ARG A 155 6.26 11.17 6.03
N GLY A 156 5.87 11.29 4.77
CA GLY A 156 5.39 10.18 3.95
C GLY A 156 6.41 9.05 3.86
N ARG A 157 7.70 9.39 3.70
CA ARG A 157 8.83 8.46 3.68
C ARG A 157 8.98 7.68 4.97
N HIS A 158 8.85 8.36 6.11
CA HIS A 158 8.89 7.72 7.43
C HIS A 158 7.81 6.64 7.55
N VAL A 159 6.57 6.99 7.18
CA VAL A 159 5.43 6.05 7.17
C VAL A 159 5.69 4.89 6.20
N PHE A 160 6.15 5.18 5.00
CA PHE A 160 6.45 4.16 3.98
C PHE A 160 7.47 3.13 4.49
N ILE A 161 8.59 3.61 5.05
CA ILE A 161 9.63 2.73 5.59
C ILE A 161 9.12 1.93 6.78
N TYR A 162 8.32 2.54 7.67
CA TYR A 162 7.70 1.83 8.78
C TYR A 162 6.87 0.64 8.28
N CYS A 163 6.02 0.86 7.28
CA CYS A 163 5.21 -0.20 6.66
C CYS A 163 6.08 -1.32 6.05
N LEU A 164 7.21 -0.99 5.41
CA LEU A 164 8.14 -2.00 4.91
C LEU A 164 8.73 -2.84 6.03
N LEU A 165 9.16 -2.20 7.12
CA LEU A 165 9.74 -2.88 8.27
C LEU A 165 8.72 -3.80 8.96
N GLU A 166 7.49 -3.33 9.17
CA GLU A 166 6.41 -4.12 9.77
C GLU A 166 6.06 -5.35 8.91
N ALA A 167 6.06 -5.17 7.58
CA ALA A 167 5.86 -6.26 6.63
C ALA A 167 7.08 -7.20 6.50
N GLY A 168 8.21 -6.90 7.18
CA GLY A 168 9.45 -7.67 7.05
C GLY A 168 10.11 -7.56 5.68
N LYS A 169 9.85 -6.47 4.94
CA LYS A 169 10.41 -6.18 3.62
C LYS A 169 11.73 -5.41 3.74
N ALA A 170 12.55 -5.53 2.70
CA ALA A 170 13.76 -4.73 2.57
C ALA A 170 13.40 -3.25 2.35
N VAL A 171 14.16 -2.36 2.97
CA VAL A 171 14.05 -0.90 2.77
C VAL A 171 14.97 -0.52 1.61
N PRO A 172 14.50 0.25 0.62
CA PRO A 172 15.36 0.74 -0.46
C PRO A 172 16.56 1.51 0.07
N GLU A 173 17.72 1.39 -0.56
CA GLU A 173 18.87 2.21 -0.25
C GLU A 173 18.86 3.50 -1.11
N PRO A 174 19.30 4.65 -0.58
CA PRO A 174 19.42 5.88 -1.37
C PRO A 174 20.30 5.69 -2.60
N GLY A 175 19.86 6.18 -3.75
CA GLY A 175 20.59 6.04 -5.02
C GLY A 175 20.44 4.69 -5.72
N ASP A 176 19.85 3.68 -5.06
CA ASP A 176 19.44 2.43 -5.71
C ASP A 176 18.09 2.63 -6.39
N ILE A 177 18.12 3.28 -7.56
CA ILE A 177 16.96 3.37 -8.44
C ILE A 177 16.76 1.99 -9.05
N HIS A 178 15.99 1.14 -8.37
CA HIS A 178 15.52 -0.10 -8.97
C HIS A 178 14.55 0.29 -10.07
N MET A 179 15.05 0.46 -11.30
CA MET A 179 14.22 0.45 -12.49
C MET A 179 13.40 -0.83 -12.39
N MET A 180 12.10 -0.72 -12.07
CA MET A 180 11.17 -1.82 -12.26
C MET A 180 11.25 -2.12 -13.75
N ALA A 181 12.06 -3.11 -14.11
CA ALA A 181 12.18 -3.58 -15.46
C ALA A 181 10.79 -4.10 -15.83
N ASP A 182 10.08 -3.32 -16.65
CA ASP A 182 9.00 -3.83 -17.49
C ASP A 182 9.55 -5.02 -18.26
N GLY A 183 9.27 -6.23 -17.78
CA GLY A 183 10.10 -7.38 -18.15
C GLY A 183 9.47 -8.75 -18.01
N ASP A 184 8.13 -8.85 -17.98
CA ASP A 184 7.43 -10.09 -18.35
C ASP A 184 6.61 -9.85 -19.63
N ALA A 185 7.31 -9.39 -20.68
CA ALA A 185 6.85 -9.57 -22.04
C ALA A 185 7.04 -11.05 -22.41
N ALA A 186 5.94 -11.79 -22.35
CA ALA A 186 5.80 -13.14 -22.85
C ALA A 186 6.50 -13.33 -24.21
N THR A 187 7.61 -14.07 -24.23
CA THR A 187 8.08 -14.72 -25.46
C THR A 187 7.36 -16.06 -25.55
N ILE A 188 6.16 -16.05 -26.14
CA ILE A 188 5.54 -17.26 -26.69
C ILE A 188 5.85 -17.28 -28.19
N ALA A 189 6.61 -18.29 -28.57
CA ALA A 189 6.63 -19.00 -29.85
C ALA A 189 7.04 -18.25 -31.13
N GLY A 190 8.20 -18.65 -31.64
CA GLY A 190 8.46 -18.92 -33.05
C GLY A 190 9.19 -20.26 -33.14
#